data_AF-A0A1A8JQ26-F1
#
_entry.id   AF-A0A1A8JQ26-F1
#
_cell.length_a   1.000
_cell.length_b   1.000
_cell.length_c   1.000
_cell.angle_alpha   90.00
_cell.angle_beta   90.00
_cell.angle_gamma   90.00
#
_symmetry.space_group_name_H-M   'P 1'
#
loop_
_entity.id
_entity.type
_entity.pdbx_description
1 polymer ?
#
loop_
_entity_poly.entity_id
_entity_poly.type
_entity_poly.pdbx_seq_one_letter_code
_entity_poly.pdbx_strand_id
1 'polypeptide(L)'
;IRHFCLISERLVFFSILSTVILGAVSWQPSNGLFLGALLVVLPLESLAHSLFHELGSCLGGTCAGYALVIPTTYSSANGQPSLLPPEHVQELNVRSTAMLNNMQRLFSHHMIQTFGCDYSTSGVTLEIVQNKIRSLLELRTEDGPRHDTYLIFYSGHTHKGSGAWALAGGEMLHLAQLIEMWKEKNAGHGSRLIVVLDTQNSLPWVKEVRRVEGIYMAVQGAELSASNLDPESGNAPLLGDFTSEWVAFNCNPNSDTQWSDKERTGTAMYGVSKRWSDYTLHLPTGSDVAKHWKTHFPKATYPLVYLSNWCCGLNLFWLCSVFLRCFRRCKLAWFPPAVLDTGQGIKLVHS
;
A
#
# COMPACT_ATOMS: atom_id res chain seq x y z
N ILE A 1 -15.28 -9.08 3.63
CA ILE A 1 -16.16 -8.06 2.96
C ILE A 1 -15.75 -7.82 1.51
N ARG A 2 -14.51 -7.40 1.22
CA ARG A 2 -14.05 -7.18 -0.18
C ARG A 2 -14.34 -8.36 -1.12
N HIS A 3 -13.97 -9.56 -0.69
CA HIS A 3 -14.21 -10.79 -1.46
C HIS A 3 -15.69 -11.00 -1.78
N PHE A 4 -16.58 -10.68 -0.83
CA PHE A 4 -18.02 -10.72 -1.04
C PHE A 4 -18.47 -9.66 -2.06
N CYS A 5 -18.01 -8.41 -1.94
CA CYS A 5 -18.35 -7.35 -2.88
C CYS A 5 -17.91 -7.68 -4.32
N LEU A 6 -16.70 -8.21 -4.51
CA LEU A 6 -16.21 -8.63 -5.83
C LEU A 6 -17.00 -9.79 -6.43
N ILE A 7 -17.49 -10.71 -5.58
CA ILE A 7 -18.38 -11.79 -6.03
C ILE A 7 -19.72 -11.20 -6.43
N SER A 8 -20.33 -10.36 -5.58
CA SER A 8 -21.62 -9.73 -5.82
C SER A 8 -21.61 -8.83 -7.06
N GLU A 9 -20.54 -8.07 -7.28
CA GLU A 9 -20.34 -7.25 -8.49
C GLU A 9 -20.48 -8.10 -9.77
N ARG A 10 -19.83 -9.27 -9.80
CA ARG A 10 -19.89 -10.19 -10.93
C ARG A 10 -21.30 -10.75 -11.12
N LEU A 11 -22.01 -11.08 -10.04
CA LEU A 11 -23.37 -11.61 -10.13
C LEU A 11 -24.35 -10.57 -10.65
N VAL A 12 -24.27 -9.34 -10.17
CA VAL A 12 -25.15 -8.27 -10.64
C VAL A 12 -24.86 -7.98 -12.11
N PHE A 13 -23.60 -8.06 -12.56
CA PHE A 13 -23.28 -7.98 -13.98
C PHE A 13 -23.99 -9.07 -14.82
N PHE A 14 -24.01 -10.32 -14.35
CA PHE A 14 -24.78 -11.38 -15.02
C PHE A 14 -26.29 -11.12 -14.97
N SER A 15 -26.81 -10.54 -13.88
CA SER A 15 -28.21 -10.13 -13.77
C SER A 15 -28.56 -9.08 -14.83
N ILE A 16 -27.75 -8.02 -14.95
CA ILE A 16 -27.91 -6.98 -15.99
C ILE A 16 -27.92 -7.60 -17.38
N LEU A 17 -26.96 -8.48 -17.68
CA LEU A 17 -26.91 -9.14 -18.98
C LEU A 17 -28.15 -10.00 -19.24
N SER A 18 -28.62 -10.74 -18.23
CA SER A 18 -29.86 -11.52 -18.32
C SER A 18 -31.08 -10.63 -18.56
N THR A 19 -31.18 -9.49 -17.85
CA THR A 19 -32.26 -8.51 -18.02
C THR A 19 -32.24 -7.91 -19.43
N VAL A 20 -31.07 -7.58 -19.98
CA VAL A 20 -30.94 -7.09 -21.36
C VAL A 20 -31.37 -8.15 -22.38
N ILE A 21 -30.95 -9.41 -22.20
CA ILE A 21 -31.33 -10.52 -23.10
C ILE A 21 -32.83 -10.78 -23.01
N LEU A 22 -33.40 -10.88 -21.81
CA LEU A 22 -34.83 -11.06 -21.61
C LEU A 22 -35.64 -9.91 -22.18
N GLY A 23 -35.15 -8.67 -22.02
CA GLY A 23 -35.73 -7.47 -22.62
C GLY A 23 -35.74 -7.52 -24.15
N ALA A 24 -34.65 -7.96 -24.76
CA ALA A 24 -34.55 -8.10 -26.21
C ALA A 24 -35.43 -9.22 -26.77
N VAL A 25 -35.44 -10.39 -26.11
CA VAL A 25 -36.22 -11.57 -26.55
C VAL A 25 -37.72 -11.38 -26.30
N SER A 26 -38.09 -10.72 -25.20
CA SER A 26 -39.48 -10.52 -24.79
C SER A 26 -40.05 -9.18 -25.22
N TRP A 27 -39.45 -8.54 -26.24
CA TRP A 27 -39.81 -7.18 -26.65
C TRP A 27 -41.29 -7.06 -27.02
N GLN A 28 -42.03 -6.22 -26.30
CA GLN A 28 -43.45 -5.97 -26.52
C GLN A 28 -43.68 -4.50 -26.90
N PRO A 29 -43.97 -4.19 -28.18
CA PRO A 29 -44.04 -2.81 -28.66
C PRO A 29 -45.25 -2.02 -28.14
N SER A 30 -46.31 -2.70 -27.69
CA SER A 30 -47.59 -2.10 -27.28
C SER A 30 -47.85 -2.16 -25.77
N ASN A 31 -46.97 -2.77 -24.98
CA ASN A 31 -47.18 -2.95 -23.54
C ASN A 31 -46.32 -1.97 -22.72
N GLY A 32 -46.94 -0.88 -22.26
CA GLY A 32 -46.27 0.13 -21.44
C GLY A 32 -45.74 -0.38 -20.10
N LEU A 33 -46.35 -1.44 -19.53
CA LEU A 33 -45.88 -2.04 -18.28
C LEU A 33 -44.56 -2.78 -18.46
N PHE A 34 -44.37 -3.43 -19.61
CA PHE A 34 -43.11 -4.09 -19.95
C PHE A 34 -41.96 -3.08 -20.06
N LEU A 35 -42.20 -1.98 -20.79
CA LEU A 35 -41.22 -0.90 -20.92
C LEU A 35 -40.94 -0.24 -19.56
N GLY A 36 -41.98 0.01 -18.75
CA GLY A 36 -41.85 0.56 -17.40
C GLY A 36 -41.05 -0.33 -16.46
N ALA A 37 -41.29 -1.64 -16.48
CA ALA A 37 -40.53 -2.60 -15.67
C ALA A 37 -39.05 -2.62 -16.06
N LEU A 38 -38.73 -2.63 -17.36
CA LEU A 38 -37.35 -2.62 -17.85
C LEU A 38 -36.61 -1.32 -17.48
N LEU A 39 -37.30 -0.18 -17.57
CA LEU A 39 -36.77 1.14 -17.16
C LEU A 39 -36.58 1.28 -15.64
N VAL A 40 -37.23 0.47 -14.81
CA VAL A 40 -37.01 0.45 -13.36
C VAL A 40 -35.91 -0.55 -12.98
N VAL A 41 -35.95 -1.76 -13.56
CA VAL A 41 -35.03 -2.84 -13.21
C VAL A 41 -33.61 -2.53 -13.65
N LEU A 42 -33.37 -2.07 -14.88
CA LEU A 42 -32.01 -1.81 -15.37
C LEU A 42 -31.25 -0.76 -14.55
N PRO A 43 -31.83 0.41 -14.20
CA PRO A 43 -31.15 1.36 -13.32
C PRO A 43 -30.90 0.79 -11.93
N LEU A 44 -31.83 0.02 -11.36
CA LEU A 44 -31.67 -0.56 -10.03
C LEU A 44 -30.55 -1.60 -9.99
N GLU A 45 -30.47 -2.46 -11.00
CA GLU A 45 -29.35 -3.40 -11.15
C GLU A 45 -28.03 -2.65 -11.40
N SER A 46 -28.04 -1.57 -12.19
CA SER A 46 -26.85 -0.74 -12.44
C SER A 46 -26.36 -0.04 -11.17
N LEU A 47 -27.28 0.47 -10.33
CA LEU A 47 -26.96 1.06 -9.03
C LEU A 47 -26.36 0.02 -8.09
N ALA A 48 -26.95 -1.18 -8.03
CA ALA A 48 -26.39 -2.27 -7.22
C ALA A 48 -25.00 -2.69 -7.72
N HIS A 49 -24.80 -2.77 -9.04
CA HIS A 49 -23.49 -3.06 -9.63
C HIS A 49 -22.46 -1.99 -9.28
N SER A 50 -22.81 -0.71 -9.44
CA SER A 50 -21.95 0.42 -9.07
C SER A 50 -21.60 0.40 -7.58
N LEU A 51 -22.58 0.12 -6.71
CA LEU A 51 -22.36 0.01 -5.27
C LEU A 51 -21.37 -1.12 -4.94
N PHE A 52 -21.53 -2.30 -5.52
CA PHE A 52 -20.61 -3.41 -5.28
C PHE A 52 -19.23 -3.17 -5.90
N HIS A 53 -19.16 -2.48 -7.03
CA HIS A 53 -17.91 -2.05 -7.64
C HIS A 53 -17.16 -1.04 -6.75
N GLU A 54 -17.87 -0.03 -6.25
CA GLU A 54 -17.32 0.95 -5.30
C GLU A 54 -16.91 0.29 -3.99
N LEU A 55 -17.74 -0.55 -3.39
CA LEU A 55 -17.37 -1.27 -2.16
C LEU A 55 -16.18 -2.21 -2.40
N GLY A 56 -16.15 -2.91 -3.54
CA GLY A 56 -15.07 -3.84 -3.91
C GLY A 56 -13.74 -3.14 -4.22
N SER A 57 -13.80 -1.90 -4.71
CA SER A 57 -12.63 -1.06 -5.02
C SER A 57 -12.15 -0.22 -3.82
N CYS A 58 -13.07 0.27 -2.99
CA CYS A 58 -12.79 1.01 -1.76
C CYS A 58 -12.27 0.11 -0.64
N LEU A 59 -12.71 -1.15 -0.57
CA LEU A 59 -12.14 -2.12 0.35
C LEU A 59 -10.78 -2.58 -0.20
N GLY A 60 -9.71 -1.99 0.34
CA GLY A 60 -8.32 -2.32 0.03
C GLY A 60 -7.97 -3.79 0.28
N GLY A 61 -6.72 -4.16 -0.01
CA GLY A 61 -6.22 -5.49 0.32
C GLY A 61 -6.12 -5.71 1.83
N THR A 62 -5.74 -6.91 2.20
CA THR A 62 -5.27 -7.17 3.56
C THR A 62 -3.88 -6.57 3.72
N CYS A 63 -3.64 -5.82 4.79
CA CYS A 63 -2.37 -5.14 5.01
C CYS A 63 -1.85 -5.42 6.42
N ALA A 64 -0.55 -5.70 6.55
CA ALA A 64 0.15 -5.81 7.83
C ALA A 64 1.22 -4.73 7.94
N GLY A 65 1.29 -4.06 9.08
CA GLY A 65 2.15 -2.90 9.32
C GLY A 65 3.10 -3.12 10.50
N TYR A 66 4.37 -2.73 10.32
CA TYR A 66 5.37 -2.67 11.37
C TYR A 66 6.03 -1.30 11.37
N ALA A 67 6.12 -0.66 12.53
CA ALA A 67 6.81 0.61 12.69
C ALA A 67 7.97 0.44 13.67
N LEU A 68 9.16 0.91 13.28
CA LEU A 68 10.36 0.92 14.10
C LEU A 68 10.91 2.34 14.18
N VAL A 69 10.93 2.89 15.39
CA VAL A 69 11.49 4.21 15.67
C VAL A 69 12.67 4.05 16.62
N ILE A 70 13.85 4.38 16.10
CA ILE A 70 15.11 4.37 16.85
C ILE A 70 15.58 5.83 16.96
N PRO A 71 15.18 6.56 18.02
CA PRO A 71 15.70 7.89 18.29
C PRO A 71 17.20 7.82 18.55
N THR A 72 18.03 8.21 17.59
CA THR A 72 19.48 8.22 17.81
C THR A 72 20.07 9.55 17.39
N THR A 73 20.61 10.24 18.38
CA THR A 73 21.73 11.20 18.31
C THR A 73 23.04 10.58 18.77
N TYR A 74 23.09 9.24 18.83
CA TYR A 74 24.29 8.44 19.15
C TYR A 74 25.36 8.43 18.04
N SER A 75 25.32 9.35 17.10
CA SER A 75 26.32 9.38 16.03
C SER A 75 26.61 10.81 15.66
N SER A 76 27.80 11.29 16.08
CA SER A 76 28.48 12.36 15.34
C SER A 76 28.57 11.96 13.86
N ALA A 77 28.89 12.89 12.96
CA ALA A 77 29.10 12.59 11.54
C ALA A 77 30.09 11.44 11.26
N ASN A 78 30.86 11.00 12.27
CA ASN A 78 31.81 9.89 12.26
C ASN A 78 31.33 8.62 13.00
N GLY A 79 30.06 8.50 13.39
CA GLY A 79 29.50 7.29 14.01
C GLY A 79 29.83 7.09 15.49
N GLN A 80 30.32 8.12 16.20
CA GLN A 80 30.63 8.04 17.64
C GLN A 80 29.44 8.49 18.50
N PRO A 81 29.14 7.81 19.63
CA PRO A 81 28.08 8.18 20.55
C PRO A 81 28.37 9.55 21.19
N SER A 82 27.53 10.54 20.86
CA SER A 82 27.56 11.85 21.52
C SER A 82 26.49 11.89 22.60
N LEU A 83 26.88 12.27 23.81
CA LEU A 83 25.90 12.56 24.87
C LEU A 83 25.14 13.83 24.47
N LEU A 84 23.82 13.73 24.45
CA LEU A 84 22.96 14.89 24.28
C LEU A 84 22.67 15.57 25.62
N PRO A 85 22.47 16.90 25.61
CA PRO A 85 21.85 17.60 26.73
C PRO A 85 20.48 17.00 27.06
N PRO A 86 20.09 16.98 28.35
CA PRO A 86 18.83 16.36 28.80
C PRO A 86 17.59 16.96 28.13
N GLU A 87 17.60 18.26 27.83
CA GLU A 87 16.50 18.94 27.13
C GLU A 87 16.28 18.40 25.71
N HIS A 88 17.38 18.14 24.98
CA HIS A 88 17.32 17.60 23.62
C HIS A 88 16.86 16.13 23.62
N VAL A 89 17.22 15.36 24.66
CA VAL A 89 16.72 13.98 24.84
C VAL A 89 15.20 13.98 25.06
N GLN A 90 14.70 14.90 25.89
CA GLN A 90 13.26 15.02 26.13
C GLN A 90 12.52 15.41 24.86
N GLU A 91 13.01 16.38 24.10
CA GLU A 91 12.39 16.78 22.82
C GLU A 91 12.35 15.62 21.81
N LEU A 92 13.46 14.88 21.66
CA LEU A 92 13.54 13.72 20.78
C LEU A 92 12.57 12.61 21.20
N ASN A 93 12.42 12.36 22.50
CA ASN A 93 11.45 11.39 23.01
C ASN A 93 10.02 11.81 22.65
N VAL A 94 9.68 13.09 22.84
CA VAL A 94 8.35 13.64 22.49
C VAL A 94 8.08 13.48 20.99
N ARG A 95 9.04 13.88 20.13
CA ARG A 95 8.89 13.75 18.67
C ARG A 95 8.77 12.30 18.24
N SER A 96 9.57 11.41 18.81
CA SER A 96 9.55 9.99 18.45
C SER A 96 8.27 9.29 18.87
N THR A 97 7.74 9.66 20.03
CA THR A 97 6.42 9.20 20.48
C THR A 97 5.32 9.74 19.56
N ALA A 98 5.42 11.01 19.13
CA ALA A 98 4.48 11.58 18.17
C ALA A 98 4.52 10.86 16.81
N MET A 99 5.70 10.49 16.30
CA MET A 99 5.85 9.68 15.09
C MET A 99 5.14 8.33 15.21
N LEU A 100 5.34 7.62 16.34
CA LEU A 100 4.66 6.34 16.58
C LEU A 100 3.14 6.49 16.66
N ASN A 101 2.64 7.53 17.34
CA ASN A 101 1.21 7.82 17.39
C ASN A 101 0.63 8.13 16.00
N ASN A 102 1.37 8.87 15.16
CA ASN A 102 0.99 9.14 13.78
C ASN A 102 0.91 7.83 12.96
N MET A 103 1.88 6.94 13.11
CA MET A 103 1.85 5.64 12.42
C MET A 103 0.71 4.74 12.91
N GLN A 104 0.44 4.71 14.21
CA GLN A 104 -0.72 3.98 14.76
C GLN A 104 -2.04 4.56 14.25
N ARG A 105 -2.15 5.89 14.13
CA ARG A 105 -3.30 6.56 13.51
C ARG A 105 -3.47 6.14 12.06
N LEU A 106 -2.39 6.14 11.28
CA LEU A 106 -2.41 5.66 9.89
C LEU A 106 -2.87 4.21 9.81
N PHE A 107 -2.34 3.34 10.67
CA PHE A 107 -2.68 1.92 10.69
C PHE A 107 -4.16 1.73 10.99
N SER A 108 -4.68 2.45 11.98
CA SER A 108 -6.10 2.41 12.35
C SER A 108 -6.99 2.95 11.24
N HIS A 109 -6.61 4.08 10.62
CA HIS A 109 -7.40 4.72 9.57
C HIS A 109 -7.52 3.86 8.30
N HIS A 110 -6.44 3.18 7.91
CA HIS A 110 -6.41 2.32 6.71
C HIS A 110 -6.65 0.83 7.02
N MET A 111 -7.13 0.50 8.23
CA MET A 111 -7.43 -0.87 8.67
C MET A 111 -6.24 -1.83 8.48
N ILE A 112 -5.02 -1.35 8.76
CA ILE A 112 -3.79 -2.12 8.68
C ILE A 112 -3.63 -2.92 9.98
N GLN A 113 -3.43 -4.23 9.86
CA GLN A 113 -3.12 -5.07 11.00
C GLN A 113 -1.77 -4.67 11.58
N THR A 114 -1.77 -4.21 12.83
CA THR A 114 -0.55 -3.79 13.51
C THR A 114 0.21 -5.03 13.99
N PHE A 115 1.36 -5.31 13.38
CA PHE A 115 2.29 -6.32 13.89
C PHE A 115 3.06 -5.80 15.10
N GLY A 116 3.48 -4.54 15.06
CA GLY A 116 4.17 -3.89 16.17
C GLY A 116 4.57 -2.45 15.86
N CYS A 117 4.72 -1.67 16.94
CA CYS A 117 5.23 -0.30 16.93
C CYS A 117 6.33 -0.23 17.98
N ASP A 118 7.58 -0.46 17.55
CA ASP A 118 8.72 -0.54 18.44
C ASP A 118 9.40 0.81 18.61
N TYR A 119 9.76 1.10 19.86
CA TYR A 119 10.56 2.25 20.26
C TYR A 119 11.82 1.76 20.97
N SER A 120 13.01 2.16 20.52
CA SER A 120 14.25 1.82 21.22
C SER A 120 15.22 2.99 21.33
N THR A 121 15.43 3.46 22.56
CA THR A 121 16.40 4.51 22.88
C THR A 121 17.84 3.99 22.92
N SER A 122 18.06 2.74 23.31
CA SER A 122 19.39 2.13 23.40
C SER A 122 19.88 1.53 22.07
N GLY A 123 19.12 1.70 20.99
CA GLY A 123 19.35 1.02 19.72
C GLY A 123 18.83 -0.43 19.71
N VAL A 124 18.85 -1.05 18.53
CA VAL A 124 18.43 -2.45 18.33
C VAL A 124 19.51 -3.15 17.52
N THR A 125 19.85 -4.40 17.84
CA THR A 125 20.85 -5.17 17.09
C THR A 125 20.29 -5.66 15.76
N LEU A 126 21.17 -5.99 14.80
CA LEU A 126 20.76 -6.49 13.48
C LEU A 126 19.93 -7.76 13.58
N GLU A 127 20.34 -8.68 14.44
CA GLU A 127 19.66 -9.97 14.62
C GLU A 127 18.20 -9.79 15.08
N ILE A 128 17.94 -8.89 16.04
CA ILE A 128 16.58 -8.62 16.51
C ILE A 128 15.73 -8.01 15.40
N VAL A 129 16.27 -7.03 14.66
CA VAL A 129 15.55 -6.39 13.55
C VAL A 129 15.25 -7.40 12.45
N GLN A 130 16.22 -8.23 12.05
CA GLN A 130 16.02 -9.27 11.04
C GLN A 130 14.97 -10.29 11.47
N ASN A 131 15.01 -10.75 12.73
CA ASN A 131 14.03 -11.71 13.25
C ASN A 131 12.60 -11.12 13.29
N LYS A 132 12.46 -9.85 13.71
CA LYS A 132 11.16 -9.17 13.70
C LYS A 132 10.63 -8.95 12.28
N ILE A 133 11.49 -8.50 11.36
CA ILE A 133 11.10 -8.35 9.95
C ILE A 133 10.69 -9.71 9.39
N ARG A 134 11.47 -10.78 9.57
CA ARG A 134 11.10 -12.12 9.09
C ARG A 134 9.76 -12.58 9.67
N SER A 135 9.52 -12.36 10.96
CA SER A 135 8.25 -12.70 11.62
C SER A 135 7.06 -11.93 11.04
N LEU A 136 7.22 -10.62 10.80
CA LEU A 136 6.24 -9.81 10.08
C LEU A 136 5.98 -10.38 8.69
N LEU A 137 7.05 -10.68 7.95
CA LEU A 137 6.97 -11.21 6.59
C LEU A 137 6.35 -12.61 6.57
N GLU A 138 6.28 -13.35 7.66
CA GLU A 138 5.60 -14.65 7.73
C GLU A 138 4.11 -14.53 8.12
N LEU A 139 3.67 -13.35 8.57
CA LEU A 139 2.32 -13.12 9.04
C LEU A 139 1.28 -13.43 7.96
N ARG A 140 0.21 -14.10 8.37
CA ARG A 140 -0.94 -14.49 7.54
C ARG A 140 -2.22 -13.95 8.17
N THR A 141 -3.25 -13.81 7.34
CA THR A 141 -4.59 -13.51 7.83
C THR A 141 -5.16 -14.72 8.59
N GLU A 142 -6.16 -14.49 9.43
CA GLU A 142 -6.82 -15.55 10.21
C GLU A 142 -7.41 -16.65 9.32
N ASP A 143 -7.86 -16.28 8.12
CA ASP A 143 -8.42 -17.21 7.12
C ASP A 143 -7.36 -18.06 6.40
N GLY A 144 -6.07 -17.84 6.67
CA GLY A 144 -4.94 -18.61 6.13
C GLY A 144 -4.12 -17.99 4.98
N PRO A 145 -4.62 -17.11 4.08
CA PRO A 145 -3.77 -16.50 3.07
C PRO A 145 -2.82 -15.45 3.66
N ARG A 146 -1.77 -15.11 2.90
CA ARG A 146 -0.87 -14.01 3.26
C ARG A 146 -1.55 -12.66 3.03
N HIS A 147 -1.02 -11.64 3.69
CA HIS A 147 -1.46 -10.27 3.42
C HIS A 147 -1.12 -9.87 1.98
N ASP A 148 -1.99 -9.07 1.37
CA ASP A 148 -1.72 -8.46 0.07
C ASP A 148 -0.52 -7.52 0.14
N THR A 149 -0.47 -6.70 1.20
CA THR A 149 0.54 -5.66 1.39
C THR A 149 1.21 -5.79 2.75
N TYR A 150 2.53 -5.69 2.78
CA TYR A 150 3.30 -5.50 4.00
C TYR A 150 3.88 -4.10 3.99
N LEU A 151 3.71 -3.36 5.09
CA LEU A 151 4.19 -2.00 5.26
C LEU A 151 5.21 -1.98 6.40
N ILE A 152 6.42 -1.48 6.10
CA ILE A 152 7.47 -1.27 7.08
C ILE A 152 7.76 0.23 7.16
N PHE A 153 7.60 0.80 8.34
CA PHE A 153 8.01 2.17 8.63
C PHE A 153 9.29 2.15 9.47
N TYR A 154 10.27 2.95 9.05
CA TYR A 154 11.51 3.14 9.80
C TYR A 154 11.84 4.62 9.95
N SER A 155 12.13 5.02 11.18
CA SER A 155 12.75 6.30 11.48
C SER A 155 13.94 6.08 12.42
N GLY A 156 15.09 6.63 12.04
CA GLY A 156 16.33 6.47 12.77
C GLY A 156 17.54 6.89 11.94
N HIS A 157 18.74 6.64 12.47
CA HIS A 157 19.97 7.01 11.77
C HIS A 157 20.23 6.11 10.56
N THR A 158 20.72 6.71 9.48
CA THR A 158 21.09 6.03 8.24
C THR A 158 22.46 6.49 7.76
N HIS A 159 23.26 5.56 7.25
CA HIS A 159 24.61 5.85 6.78
C HIS A 159 24.58 6.70 5.50
N LYS A 160 25.47 7.70 5.43
CA LYS A 160 25.60 8.58 4.26
C LYS A 160 25.98 7.77 3.01
N GLY A 161 25.36 8.08 1.88
CA GLY A 161 25.61 7.42 0.59
C GLY A 161 24.88 6.10 0.38
N SER A 162 24.80 5.20 1.36
CA SER A 162 24.11 3.91 1.24
C SER A 162 22.65 3.94 1.69
N GLY A 163 22.29 4.82 2.63
CA GLY A 163 20.98 4.84 3.28
C GLY A 163 20.72 3.62 4.18
N ALA A 164 21.73 2.79 4.44
CA ALA A 164 21.61 1.62 5.29
C ALA A 164 21.24 2.03 6.72
N TRP A 165 20.38 1.24 7.36
CA TRP A 165 19.95 1.53 8.74
C TRP A 165 21.10 1.25 9.68
N ALA A 166 21.48 2.26 10.48
CA ALA A 166 22.51 2.12 11.48
C ALA A 166 21.90 1.50 12.74
N LEU A 167 22.42 0.34 13.14
CA LEU A 167 21.92 -0.46 14.25
C LEU A 167 22.94 -0.48 15.40
N ALA A 168 22.51 -1.00 16.56
CA ALA A 168 23.39 -1.14 17.71
C ALA A 168 24.58 -2.06 17.36
N GLY A 169 25.75 -1.76 17.93
CA GLY A 169 26.97 -2.52 17.67
C GLY A 169 27.69 -2.19 16.36
N GLY A 170 27.28 -1.13 15.66
CA GLY A 170 27.89 -0.73 14.37
C GLY A 170 27.45 -1.59 13.20
N GLU A 171 26.46 -2.44 13.41
CA GLU A 171 25.86 -3.26 12.36
C GLU A 171 24.95 -2.41 11.47
N MET A 172 24.76 -2.87 10.23
CA MET A 172 23.98 -2.15 9.23
C MET A 172 23.00 -3.09 8.53
N LEU A 173 21.75 -2.64 8.39
CA LEU A 173 20.78 -3.30 7.52
C LEU A 173 20.78 -2.63 6.15
N HIS A 174 21.19 -3.38 5.13
CA HIS A 174 21.18 -2.92 3.74
C HIS A 174 19.85 -3.25 3.06
N LEU A 175 19.48 -2.45 2.05
CA LEU A 175 18.30 -2.72 1.23
C LEU A 175 18.36 -4.11 0.56
N ALA A 176 19.54 -4.53 0.10
CA ALA A 176 19.74 -5.86 -0.48
C ALA A 176 19.35 -7.00 0.49
N GLN A 177 19.72 -6.90 1.77
CA GLN A 177 19.36 -7.88 2.80
C GLN A 177 17.84 -7.93 3.02
N LEU A 178 17.18 -6.76 3.05
CA LEU A 178 15.73 -6.69 3.16
C LEU A 178 15.04 -7.32 1.94
N ILE A 179 15.56 -7.09 0.74
CA ILE A 179 15.05 -7.67 -0.50
C ILE A 179 15.23 -9.20 -0.50
N GLU A 180 16.36 -9.70 -0.02
CA GLU A 180 16.60 -11.14 0.09
C GLU A 180 15.63 -11.80 1.05
N MET A 181 15.44 -11.23 2.25
CA MET A 181 14.44 -11.71 3.21
C MET A 181 13.03 -11.68 2.61
N TRP A 182 12.69 -10.63 1.87
CA TRP A 182 11.42 -10.54 1.18
C TRP A 182 11.27 -11.59 0.08
N LYS A 183 12.28 -11.80 -0.76
CA LYS A 183 12.25 -12.82 -1.81
C LYS A 183 12.14 -14.22 -1.24
N GLU A 184 12.86 -14.51 -0.15
CA GLU A 184 12.80 -15.79 0.55
C GLU A 184 11.38 -16.06 1.07
N LYS A 185 10.81 -15.10 1.81
CA LYS A 185 9.50 -15.29 2.45
C LYS A 185 8.34 -15.15 1.47
N ASN A 186 8.46 -14.33 0.43
CA ASN A 186 7.42 -14.09 -0.57
C ASN A 186 7.59 -14.94 -1.83
N ALA A 187 8.53 -15.90 -1.86
CA ALA A 187 8.71 -16.79 -3.00
C ALA A 187 7.39 -17.51 -3.34
N GLY A 188 6.93 -17.37 -4.59
CA GLY A 188 5.67 -17.98 -5.06
C GLY A 188 4.39 -17.27 -4.59
N HIS A 189 4.50 -16.19 -3.81
CA HIS A 189 3.36 -15.42 -3.32
C HIS A 189 3.26 -14.08 -4.03
N GLY A 190 2.02 -13.65 -4.31
CA GLY A 190 1.74 -12.44 -5.10
C GLY A 190 1.82 -11.13 -4.32
N SER A 191 2.16 -11.15 -3.03
CA SER A 191 2.12 -9.98 -2.14
C SER A 191 3.15 -8.90 -2.53
N ARG A 192 2.98 -7.69 -1.98
CA ARG A 192 3.91 -6.56 -2.17
C ARG A 192 4.43 -6.01 -0.85
N LEU A 193 5.56 -5.31 -0.93
CA LEU A 193 6.23 -4.66 0.20
C LEU A 193 6.30 -3.14 -0.03
N ILE A 194 5.92 -2.36 0.97
CA ILE A 194 6.06 -0.91 0.98
C ILE A 194 6.94 -0.54 2.17
N VAL A 195 8.00 0.22 1.91
CA VAL A 195 8.90 0.74 2.95
C VAL A 195 8.77 2.24 3.00
N VAL A 196 8.48 2.80 4.17
CA VAL A 196 8.39 4.24 4.41
C VAL A 196 9.54 4.63 5.33
N LEU A 197 10.35 5.58 4.87
CA LEU A 197 11.57 6.02 5.54
C LEU A 197 11.45 7.50 5.92
N ASP A 198 11.40 7.78 7.22
CA ASP A 198 11.62 9.12 7.74
C ASP A 198 13.04 9.18 8.31
N THR A 199 14.01 9.36 7.41
CA THR A 199 15.44 9.32 7.71
C THR A 199 16.19 10.37 6.87
N GLN A 200 17.34 10.83 7.36
CA GLN A 200 18.14 11.84 6.66
C GLN A 200 18.65 11.38 5.28
N ASN A 201 19.01 10.10 5.14
CA ASN A 201 19.57 9.54 3.90
C ASN A 201 18.65 8.49 3.26
N SER A 202 17.40 8.84 2.95
CA SER A 202 16.40 7.92 2.37
C SER A 202 16.56 7.71 0.84
N LEU A 203 17.10 8.71 0.13
CA LEU A 203 17.19 8.74 -1.34
C LEU A 203 17.97 7.57 -1.98
N PRO A 204 19.06 7.04 -1.39
CA PRO A 204 19.74 5.88 -1.96
C PRO A 204 18.80 4.69 -2.15
N TRP A 205 17.96 4.38 -1.15
CA TRP A 205 17.00 3.27 -1.23
C TRP A 205 15.89 3.56 -2.26
N VAL A 206 15.42 4.80 -2.34
CA VAL A 206 14.44 5.26 -3.35
C VAL A 206 14.98 5.09 -4.78
N LYS A 207 16.28 5.30 -5.00
CA LYS A 207 16.92 5.11 -6.31
C LYS A 207 17.20 3.63 -6.60
N GLU A 208 17.66 2.89 -5.60
CA GLU A 208 18.05 1.49 -5.74
C GLU A 208 16.84 0.59 -6.01
N VAL A 209 15.70 0.83 -5.35
CA VAL A 209 14.47 0.02 -5.56
C VAL A 209 14.00 0.02 -7.02
N ARG A 210 14.26 1.10 -7.78
CA ARG A 210 13.91 1.20 -9.21
C ARG A 210 14.62 0.16 -10.08
N ARG A 211 15.77 -0.33 -9.63
CA ARG A 211 16.57 -1.35 -10.32
C ARG A 211 16.13 -2.77 -9.96
N VAL A 212 15.33 -2.93 -8.91
CA VAL A 212 14.95 -4.23 -8.38
C VAL A 212 13.94 -4.91 -9.30
N GLU A 213 14.21 -6.19 -9.59
CA GLU A 213 13.39 -7.05 -10.41
C GLU A 213 12.82 -8.24 -9.63
N GLY A 214 11.72 -8.79 -10.16
CA GLY A 214 11.12 -10.03 -9.65
C GLY A 214 10.24 -9.88 -8.41
N ILE A 215 10.08 -8.67 -7.86
CA ILE A 215 9.22 -8.39 -6.70
C ILE A 215 8.39 -7.11 -6.91
N TYR A 216 7.32 -6.98 -6.14
CA TYR A 216 6.52 -5.76 -6.03
C TYR A 216 6.95 -5.00 -4.76
N MET A 217 7.84 -4.04 -4.92
CA MET A 217 8.34 -3.21 -3.83
C MET A 217 8.25 -1.72 -4.15
N ALA A 218 7.91 -0.92 -3.15
CA ALA A 218 7.99 0.53 -3.18
C ALA A 218 8.74 1.06 -1.95
N VAL A 219 9.45 2.17 -2.13
CA VAL A 219 10.13 2.91 -1.06
C VAL A 219 9.66 4.36 -1.12
N GLN A 220 9.11 4.86 -0.03
CA GLN A 220 8.86 6.28 0.22
C GLN A 220 9.96 6.82 1.11
N GLY A 221 10.52 7.96 0.74
CA GLY A 221 11.46 8.71 1.57
C GLY A 221 11.16 10.20 1.51
N ALA A 222 11.88 10.93 2.36
CA ALA A 222 11.98 12.39 2.28
C ALA A 222 13.45 12.81 2.36
N GLU A 223 13.76 13.92 1.71
CA GLU A 223 15.03 14.61 1.83
C GLU A 223 14.81 15.88 2.66
N LEU A 224 15.51 15.92 3.80
CA LEU A 224 15.47 17.00 4.78
C LEU A 224 16.56 18.01 4.41
N SER A 225 16.31 18.84 3.41
CA SER A 225 17.29 19.81 2.90
C SER A 225 17.27 21.10 3.72
N ALA A 226 18.32 21.33 4.52
CA ALA A 226 18.53 22.61 5.20
C ALA A 226 18.83 23.78 4.24
N SER A 227 19.11 23.50 2.97
CA SER A 227 19.48 24.50 1.95
C SER A 227 18.31 25.32 1.40
N ASN A 228 17.08 24.88 1.63
CA ASN A 228 15.87 25.53 1.07
C ASN A 228 15.20 26.50 2.05
N LEU A 229 15.82 26.74 3.21
CA LEU A 229 15.31 27.63 4.23
C LEU A 229 16.06 28.96 4.22
N ASP A 230 15.32 30.05 4.32
CA ASP A 230 15.88 31.33 4.69
C ASP A 230 16.59 31.18 6.06
N PRO A 231 17.87 31.55 6.17
CA PRO A 231 18.64 31.42 7.40
C PRO A 231 18.07 32.23 8.58
N GLU A 232 17.11 33.13 8.32
CA GLU A 232 16.39 33.90 9.33
C GLU A 232 15.15 33.19 9.92
N SER A 233 14.66 32.12 9.28
CA SER A 233 13.40 31.44 9.64
C SER A 233 13.51 30.36 10.72
N GLY A 234 14.73 29.98 11.13
CA GLY A 234 15.01 29.16 12.31
C GLY A 234 14.51 27.69 12.31
N ASN A 235 13.62 27.28 11.39
CA ASN A 235 12.99 25.96 11.40
C ASN A 235 13.62 25.01 10.36
N ALA A 236 14.78 24.44 10.68
CA ALA A 236 15.33 23.32 9.90
C ALA A 236 14.37 22.12 9.94
N PRO A 237 14.19 21.38 8.83
CA PRO A 237 13.32 20.21 8.81
C PRO A 237 13.94 19.11 9.68
N LEU A 238 13.12 18.53 10.54
CA LEU A 238 13.53 17.56 11.54
C LEU A 238 12.84 16.22 11.30
N LEU A 239 13.42 15.16 11.85
CA LEU A 239 12.83 13.82 11.77
C LEU A 239 11.45 13.84 12.43
N GLY A 240 10.46 13.29 11.73
CA GLY A 240 9.07 13.27 12.15
C GLY A 240 8.19 14.31 11.46
N ASP A 241 8.76 15.39 10.92
CA ASP A 241 7.98 16.42 10.21
C ASP A 241 7.34 15.80 8.95
N PHE A 242 8.14 15.05 8.16
CA PHE A 242 7.65 14.28 7.02
C PHE A 242 6.56 13.28 7.44
N THR A 243 6.80 12.48 8.49
CA THR A 243 5.81 11.51 8.96
C THR A 243 4.49 12.18 9.33
N SER A 244 4.54 13.34 10.00
CA SER A 244 3.34 14.06 10.42
C SER A 244 2.52 14.56 9.23
N GLU A 245 3.17 15.19 8.24
CA GLU A 245 2.51 15.70 7.03
C GLU A 245 1.99 14.56 6.15
N TRP A 246 2.80 13.51 5.97
CA TRP A 246 2.42 12.36 5.16
C TRP A 246 1.25 11.60 5.75
N VAL A 247 1.22 11.40 7.08
CA VAL A 247 0.07 10.78 7.75
C VAL A 247 -1.16 11.68 7.67
N ALA A 248 -1.01 12.99 7.86
CA ALA A 248 -2.12 13.93 7.73
C ALA A 248 -2.74 13.89 6.32
N PHE A 249 -1.91 13.89 5.28
CA PHE A 249 -2.35 13.77 3.88
C PHE A 249 -3.08 12.45 3.58
N ASN A 250 -2.63 11.35 4.15
CA ASN A 250 -3.25 10.04 3.93
C ASN A 250 -4.54 9.84 4.76
N CYS A 251 -4.62 10.44 5.94
CA CYS A 251 -5.76 10.31 6.84
C CYS A 251 -6.83 11.39 6.66
N ASN A 252 -6.55 12.47 5.91
CA ASN A 252 -7.50 13.55 5.69
C ASN A 252 -7.80 13.72 4.20
N PRO A 253 -9.01 13.36 3.72
CA PRO A 253 -9.38 13.55 2.33
C PRO A 253 -9.50 15.03 1.93
N ASN A 254 -9.66 15.94 2.90
CA ASN A 254 -9.79 17.38 2.70
C ASN A 254 -8.47 18.14 2.94
N SER A 255 -7.32 17.45 2.94
CA SER A 255 -6.06 18.15 3.10
C SER A 255 -5.73 18.94 1.83
N ASP A 256 -5.60 20.27 1.94
CA ASP A 256 -5.10 21.15 0.87
C ASP A 256 -3.58 21.01 0.63
N THR A 257 -2.99 19.93 1.16
CA THR A 257 -1.56 19.66 1.16
C THR A 257 -1.10 19.30 -0.25
N GLN A 258 -0.64 20.31 -1.00
CA GLN A 258 -0.09 20.15 -2.34
C GLN A 258 1.42 19.80 -2.29
N TRP A 259 1.76 18.53 -2.58
CA TRP A 259 3.14 18.03 -2.52
C TRP A 259 4.08 18.66 -3.56
N SER A 260 3.55 19.32 -4.59
CA SER A 260 4.33 19.99 -5.65
C SER A 260 4.79 21.41 -5.29
N ASP A 261 4.46 21.92 -4.10
CA ASP A 261 4.79 23.29 -3.71
C ASP A 261 6.27 23.41 -3.35
N LYS A 262 6.94 24.38 -3.99
CA LYS A 262 8.39 24.62 -3.87
C LYS A 262 8.81 25.23 -2.53
N GLU A 263 7.87 25.74 -1.74
CA GLU A 263 8.13 26.40 -0.45
C GLU A 263 8.21 25.41 0.72
N ARG A 264 8.13 24.10 0.45
CA ARG A 264 8.17 23.07 1.50
C ARG A 264 9.56 22.84 2.06
N THR A 265 9.58 22.61 3.36
CA THR A 265 10.79 22.37 4.16
C THR A 265 11.44 21.01 3.87
N GLY A 266 10.71 20.05 3.27
CA GLY A 266 11.24 18.74 2.88
C GLY A 266 10.70 18.27 1.53
N THR A 267 11.55 17.64 0.72
CA THR A 267 11.18 17.08 -0.58
C THR A 267 10.86 15.59 -0.42
N ALA A 268 9.60 15.22 -0.67
CA ALA A 268 9.21 13.81 -0.62
C ALA A 268 9.51 13.13 -1.95
N MET A 269 10.03 11.91 -1.89
CA MET A 269 10.41 11.14 -3.06
C MET A 269 10.02 9.69 -2.87
N TYR A 270 9.48 9.07 -3.92
CA TYR A 270 9.25 7.62 -3.93
C TYR A 270 9.95 6.93 -5.10
N GLY A 271 10.14 5.63 -4.90
CA GLY A 271 10.72 4.72 -5.87
C GLY A 271 9.94 3.43 -5.88
N VAL A 272 9.77 2.85 -7.06
CA VAL A 272 9.03 1.60 -7.25
C VAL A 272 9.85 0.63 -8.09
N SER A 273 9.76 -0.65 -7.77
CA SER A 273 10.33 -1.76 -8.54
C SER A 273 9.78 -1.83 -9.98
N LYS A 274 10.54 -2.43 -10.90
CA LYS A 274 10.20 -2.45 -12.35
C LYS A 274 8.83 -3.06 -12.68
N ARG A 275 8.35 -3.99 -11.84
CA ARG A 275 7.07 -4.69 -12.05
C ARG A 275 5.94 -4.16 -11.18
N TRP A 276 6.15 -3.08 -10.42
CA TRP A 276 5.14 -2.52 -9.52
C TRP A 276 3.76 -2.35 -10.18
N SER A 277 3.72 -1.83 -11.41
CA SER A 277 2.47 -1.58 -12.14
C SER A 277 1.66 -2.83 -12.52
N ASP A 278 2.27 -4.02 -12.46
CA ASP A 278 1.57 -5.27 -12.77
C ASP A 278 0.89 -5.87 -11.53
N TYR A 279 1.17 -5.32 -10.36
CA TYR A 279 0.58 -5.80 -9.13
C TYR A 279 -0.93 -5.61 -9.16
N THR A 280 -1.64 -6.68 -8.81
CA THR A 280 -3.07 -6.67 -8.57
C THR A 280 -3.30 -7.28 -7.22
N LEU A 281 -4.13 -6.63 -6.40
CA LEU A 281 -4.60 -7.16 -5.13
C LEU A 281 -5.23 -8.54 -5.36
N HIS A 282 -5.11 -9.46 -4.40
CA HIS A 282 -5.64 -10.81 -4.57
C HIS A 282 -7.13 -10.74 -4.90
N LEU A 283 -7.46 -11.21 -6.09
CA LEU A 283 -8.83 -11.36 -6.56
C LEU A 283 -9.34 -12.74 -6.10
N PRO A 284 -10.63 -12.88 -5.77
CA PRO A 284 -11.21 -14.17 -5.44
C PRO A 284 -11.00 -15.15 -6.61
N THR A 285 -10.40 -16.31 -6.32
CA THR A 285 -10.26 -17.38 -7.29
C THR A 285 -11.63 -18.03 -7.54
N GLY A 286 -11.83 -18.68 -8.69
CA GLY A 286 -13.08 -19.37 -8.98
C GLY A 286 -13.45 -20.44 -7.94
N SER A 287 -12.44 -21.04 -7.29
CA SER A 287 -12.61 -21.93 -6.14
C SER A 287 -13.12 -21.22 -4.89
N ASP A 288 -12.64 -20.00 -4.61
CA ASP A 288 -13.11 -19.20 -3.46
C ASP A 288 -14.56 -18.77 -3.67
N VAL A 289 -14.90 -18.35 -4.89
CA VAL A 289 -16.29 -18.05 -5.28
C VAL A 289 -17.17 -19.28 -5.07
N ALA A 290 -16.73 -20.46 -5.52
CA ALA A 290 -17.50 -21.68 -5.39
C ALA A 290 -17.67 -22.15 -3.94
N LYS A 291 -16.61 -22.04 -3.12
CA LYS A 291 -16.67 -22.38 -1.69
C LYS A 291 -17.59 -21.42 -0.94
N HIS A 292 -17.44 -20.12 -1.16
CA HIS A 292 -18.28 -19.09 -0.56
C HIS A 292 -19.76 -19.32 -0.92
N TRP A 293 -20.04 -19.56 -2.20
CA TRP A 293 -21.39 -19.82 -2.69
C TRP A 293 -22.02 -21.04 -2.05
N LYS A 294 -21.27 -22.16 -2.01
CA LYS A 294 -21.76 -23.42 -1.44
C LYS A 294 -22.08 -23.30 0.05
N THR A 295 -21.39 -22.41 0.76
CA THR A 295 -21.56 -22.21 2.20
C THR A 295 -22.78 -21.34 2.52
N HIS A 296 -23.10 -20.35 1.68
CA HIS A 296 -24.13 -19.34 1.99
C HIS A 296 -25.43 -19.49 1.19
N PHE A 297 -25.42 -20.20 0.05
CA PHE A 297 -26.57 -20.32 -0.83
C PHE A 297 -27.09 -21.77 -0.95
N PRO A 298 -28.39 -21.95 -1.18
CA PRO A 298 -28.99 -23.27 -1.35
C PRO A 298 -28.49 -23.98 -2.61
N LYS A 299 -28.51 -25.32 -2.59
CA LYS A 299 -27.96 -26.19 -3.65
C LYS A 299 -28.54 -25.92 -5.05
N ALA A 300 -29.76 -25.39 -5.14
CA ALA A 300 -30.42 -25.09 -6.41
C ALA A 300 -29.67 -24.04 -7.26
N THR A 301 -28.88 -23.15 -6.64
CA THR A 301 -28.16 -22.08 -7.34
C THR A 301 -26.73 -22.44 -7.73
N TYR A 302 -26.26 -23.66 -7.41
CA TYR A 302 -24.89 -24.09 -7.69
C TYR A 302 -24.50 -24.12 -9.17
N PRO A 303 -25.39 -24.44 -10.13
CA PRO A 303 -25.04 -24.38 -11.55
C PRO A 303 -24.61 -22.97 -12.03
N LEU A 304 -25.11 -21.91 -11.39
CA LEU A 304 -24.76 -20.53 -11.74
C LEU A 304 -23.29 -20.19 -11.43
N VAL A 305 -22.72 -20.81 -10.40
CA VAL A 305 -21.29 -20.67 -10.03
C VAL A 305 -20.39 -21.19 -11.15
N TYR A 306 -20.78 -22.30 -11.78
CA TYR A 306 -20.00 -22.93 -12.83
C TYR A 306 -19.98 -22.07 -14.10
N LEU A 307 -21.13 -21.45 -14.45
CA LEU A 307 -21.24 -20.50 -15.56
C LEU A 307 -20.42 -19.23 -15.33
N SER A 308 -20.46 -18.69 -14.11
CA SER A 308 -19.66 -17.53 -13.71
C SER A 308 -18.15 -17.79 -13.86
N ASN A 309 -17.67 -18.94 -13.36
CA ASN A 309 -16.27 -19.32 -13.48
C ASN A 309 -15.82 -19.61 -14.92
N TRP A 310 -16.70 -20.18 -15.75
CA TRP A 310 -16.41 -20.48 -17.15
C TRP A 310 -16.22 -19.22 -17.99
N CYS A 311 -17.12 -18.24 -17.88
CA CYS A 311 -17.00 -16.96 -18.59
C CYS A 311 -15.74 -16.18 -18.19
N CYS A 312 -15.31 -16.27 -16.92
CA CYS A 312 -14.08 -15.63 -16.45
C CYS A 312 -12.78 -16.32 -16.90
N GLY A 313 -12.83 -17.60 -17.28
CA GLY A 313 -11.66 -18.33 -17.80
C GLY A 313 -11.31 -17.98 -19.25
N LEU A 314 -12.24 -17.36 -19.97
CA LEU A 314 -12.05 -16.94 -21.36
C LEU A 314 -11.32 -15.59 -21.40
N ASN A 315 -9.99 -15.64 -21.28
CA ASN A 315 -9.11 -14.47 -21.36
C ASN A 315 -8.96 -13.99 -22.82
N LEU A 316 -10.07 -13.61 -23.47
CA LEU A 316 -10.13 -13.24 -24.91
C LEU A 316 -9.17 -12.09 -25.30
N PHE A 317 -8.71 -11.30 -24.34
CA PHE A 317 -7.85 -10.13 -24.57
C PHE A 317 -6.42 -10.29 -24.01
N TRP A 318 -5.95 -11.53 -23.83
CA TRP A 318 -4.66 -11.81 -23.19
C TRP A 318 -3.48 -11.09 -23.86
N LEU A 319 -3.39 -11.08 -25.20
CA LEU A 319 -2.33 -10.37 -25.91
C LEU A 319 -2.38 -8.86 -25.68
N CYS A 320 -3.57 -8.24 -25.72
CA CYS A 320 -3.75 -6.83 -25.37
C CYS A 320 -3.30 -6.54 -23.94
N SER A 321 -3.52 -7.47 -23.00
CA SER A 321 -3.11 -7.30 -21.60
C SER A 321 -1.58 -7.21 -21.43
N VAL A 322 -0.81 -7.94 -22.23
CA VAL A 322 0.67 -7.92 -22.17
C VAL A 322 1.21 -6.58 -22.66
N PHE A 323 0.71 -6.08 -23.80
CA PHE A 323 1.10 -4.76 -24.32
C PHE A 323 0.70 -3.63 -23.38
N LEU A 324 -0.51 -3.70 -22.81
CA LEU A 324 -0.98 -2.72 -21.82
C LEU A 324 -0.12 -2.73 -20.55
N ARG A 325 0.33 -3.90 -20.07
CA ARG A 325 1.25 -3.99 -18.94
C ARG A 325 2.60 -3.35 -19.26
N CYS A 326 3.17 -3.63 -20.44
CA CYS A 326 4.41 -3.00 -20.88
C CYS A 326 4.27 -1.47 -20.97
N PHE A 327 3.17 -0.98 -21.55
CA PHE A 327 2.87 0.45 -21.62
C PHE A 327 2.73 1.09 -20.23
N ARG A 328 2.04 0.43 -19.28
CA ARG A 328 1.94 0.91 -17.90
C ARG A 328 3.29 0.99 -17.21
N ARG A 329 4.17 0.00 -17.40
CA ARG A 329 5.55 0.01 -16.87
C ARG A 329 6.35 1.18 -17.45
N CYS A 330 6.33 1.37 -18.77
CA CYS A 330 7.02 2.48 -19.43
C CYS A 330 6.49 3.83 -18.97
N LYS A 331 5.16 3.98 -18.90
CA LYS A 331 4.50 5.20 -18.39
C LYS A 331 4.97 5.52 -16.98
N LEU A 332 4.96 4.55 -16.07
CA LEU A 332 5.36 4.77 -14.67
C LEU A 332 6.86 5.07 -14.53
N ALA A 333 7.69 4.47 -15.38
CA ALA A 333 9.13 4.71 -15.37
C ALA A 333 9.52 6.10 -15.93
N TRP A 334 8.82 6.58 -16.96
CA TRP A 334 9.11 7.86 -17.61
C TRP A 334 8.38 9.04 -16.96
N PHE A 335 7.17 8.81 -16.48
CA PHE A 335 6.29 9.82 -15.90
C PHE A 335 5.71 9.30 -14.59
N PRO A 336 6.53 9.21 -13.52
CA PRO A 336 6.01 8.86 -12.21
C PRO A 336 5.01 9.94 -11.77
N PRO A 337 3.77 9.57 -11.36
CA PRO A 337 2.80 10.55 -10.89
C PRO A 337 3.28 11.21 -9.60
N ALA A 338 2.92 12.48 -9.37
CA ALA A 338 3.22 13.17 -8.11
C ALA A 338 2.61 12.45 -6.90
N VAL A 339 1.45 11.83 -7.09
CA VAL A 339 0.78 11.00 -6.08
C VAL A 339 0.48 9.63 -6.67
N LEU A 340 1.06 8.59 -6.10
CA LEU A 340 0.85 7.20 -6.51
C LEU A 340 -0.05 6.50 -5.49
N ASP A 341 -1.28 6.19 -5.90
CA ASP A 341 -2.20 5.38 -5.10
C ASP A 341 -1.75 3.92 -5.09
N THR A 342 -1.62 3.36 -3.89
CA THR A 342 -1.31 1.95 -3.71
C THR A 342 -2.55 1.07 -3.85
N GLY A 343 -3.77 1.60 -3.84
CA GLY A 343 -5.01 0.80 -3.80
C GLY A 343 -5.29 0.18 -2.42
N GLN A 344 -4.51 0.56 -1.39
CA GLN A 344 -4.83 0.33 0.02
C GLN A 344 -5.44 1.59 0.68
N GLY A 345 -5.67 2.65 -0.10
CA GLY A 345 -5.98 3.99 0.41
C GLY A 345 -4.74 4.78 0.86
N ILE A 346 -3.55 4.14 0.88
CA ILE A 346 -2.27 4.80 1.15
C ILE A 346 -1.69 5.32 -0.17
N LYS A 347 -1.25 6.57 -0.16
CA LYS A 347 -0.68 7.29 -1.29
C LYS A 347 0.80 7.57 -1.05
N LEU A 348 1.63 7.20 -2.02
CA LEU A 348 3.04 7.59 -2.08
C LEU A 348 3.15 8.94 -2.78
N VAL A 349 4.07 9.78 -2.35
CA VAL A 349 4.13 11.19 -2.74
C VAL A 349 5.51 11.59 -3.23
N HIS A 350 5.53 12.37 -4.29
CA HIS A 350 6.69 12.94 -4.95
C HIS A 350 6.46 14.45 -5.11
N SER A 351 7.45 15.24 -4.67
CA SER A 351 7.48 16.69 -4.77
C SER A 351 8.07 17.20 -6.07
#